data_AF-A0A947UNL5-F1
#
_entry.id   AF-A0A947UNL5-F1
#
_cell.length_a   1.000
_cell.length_b   1.000
_cell.length_c   1.000
_cell.angle_alpha   90.00
_cell.angle_beta   90.00
_cell.angle_gamma   90.00
#
_symmetry.space_group_name_H-M   'P 1'
#
loop_
_entity.id
_entity.type
_entity.pdbx_description
1 polymer ?
#
loop_
_entity_poly.entity_id
_entity_poly.type
_entity_poly.pdbx_seq_one_letter_code
_entity_poly.pdbx_strand_id
1 'polypeptide(L)'
;MEKVRARHSGHKNIYVHNDLSNAAHHFMEVISAKLASGDHKGITFDYMACLISLAFTFEARINFLGHKRVKGWKERQPFNDKIEEVLATLKVIPDFQVRPYSSIEMLKTFRDTLAHGKPVEVQFDEEVVLPADAIDRRIDLDGEWAAYCEHENVFNAHADIDAIWKELLQLGSLDLYETITHGSSGLTFIETFVDAKT
;
A
#
# COMPACT_ATOMS: atom_id res chain seq x y z
N MET A 1 7.32 31.17 36.28
CA MET A 1 6.79 31.51 34.95
C MET A 1 5.28 31.33 35.01
N GLU A 2 4.53 32.28 34.50
CA GLU A 2 3.06 32.21 34.50
C GLU A 2 2.59 31.13 33.51
N LYS A 3 1.70 30.23 33.96
CA LYS A 3 1.20 29.08 33.21
C LYS A 3 -0.31 29.18 33.04
N VAL A 4 -0.82 28.72 31.90
CA VAL A 4 -2.26 28.68 31.62
C VAL A 4 -2.77 27.25 31.76
N ARG A 5 -3.87 27.08 32.48
CA ARG A 5 -4.69 25.88 32.45
C ARG A 5 -5.82 26.12 31.44
N ALA A 6 -5.96 25.23 30.48
CA ALA A 6 -7.04 25.26 29.49
C ALA A 6 -7.53 23.85 29.22
N ARG A 7 -8.81 23.71 28.82
CA ARG A 7 -9.38 22.47 28.31
C ARG A 7 -9.21 22.44 26.80
N HIS A 8 -8.51 21.44 26.29
CA HIS A 8 -8.46 21.13 24.87
C HIS A 8 -9.52 20.08 24.55
N SER A 9 -10.36 20.35 23.55
CA SER A 9 -11.37 19.39 23.09
C SER A 9 -11.44 19.42 21.57
N GLY A 10 -11.79 18.29 20.96
CA GLY A 10 -11.84 18.17 19.50
C GLY A 10 -12.16 16.76 19.04
N HIS A 11 -12.25 16.60 17.73
CA HIS A 11 -12.38 15.31 17.06
C HIS A 11 -11.44 15.25 15.86
N LYS A 12 -11.03 14.05 15.48
CA LYS A 12 -10.23 13.79 14.28
C LYS A 12 -10.65 12.48 13.63
N ASN A 13 -10.65 12.48 12.31
CA ASN A 13 -10.79 11.32 11.45
C ASN A 13 -9.45 11.11 10.76
N ILE A 14 -8.83 9.96 11.00
CA ILE A 14 -7.52 9.62 10.45
C ILE A 14 -7.71 8.49 9.45
N TYR A 15 -7.24 8.72 8.23
CA TYR A 15 -7.41 7.79 7.12
C TYR A 15 -6.05 7.49 6.48
N VAL A 16 -5.38 6.48 7.03
CA VAL A 16 -4.00 6.08 6.68
C VAL A 16 -3.84 5.65 5.22
N HIS A 17 -4.93 5.25 4.54
CA HIS A 17 -4.88 4.89 3.13
C HIS A 17 -4.41 6.05 2.23
N ASN A 18 -4.59 7.31 2.65
CA ASN A 18 -4.04 8.46 1.92
C ASN A 18 -2.53 8.55 2.07
N ASP A 19 -2.02 8.36 3.28
CA ASP A 19 -0.58 8.41 3.57
C ASP A 19 0.15 7.28 2.81
N LEU A 20 -0.42 6.07 2.81
CA LEU A 20 0.09 4.93 2.05
C LEU A 20 0.05 5.18 0.54
N SER A 21 -1.04 5.75 0.03
CA SER A 21 -1.17 6.10 -1.39
C SER A 21 -0.14 7.15 -1.81
N ASN A 22 0.12 8.13 -0.95
CA ASN A 22 1.15 9.15 -1.19
C ASN A 22 2.56 8.56 -1.13
N ALA A 23 2.81 7.59 -0.25
CA ALA A 23 4.08 6.87 -0.22
C ALA A 23 4.31 6.07 -1.51
N ALA A 24 3.29 5.36 -2.01
CA ALA A 24 3.35 4.69 -3.31
C ALA A 24 3.64 5.69 -4.45
N HIS A 25 2.95 6.83 -4.45
CA HIS A 25 3.18 7.89 -5.45
C HIS A 25 4.60 8.45 -5.40
N HIS A 26 5.15 8.68 -4.20
CA HIS A 26 6.54 9.11 -4.05
C HIS A 26 7.53 8.13 -4.70
N PHE A 27 7.36 6.82 -4.47
CA PHE A 27 8.22 5.83 -5.12
C PHE A 27 8.04 5.80 -6.63
N MET A 28 6.82 5.99 -7.14
CA MET A 28 6.58 6.14 -8.58
C MET A 28 7.38 7.31 -9.19
N GLU A 29 7.44 8.46 -8.51
CA GLU A 29 8.22 9.62 -8.95
C GLU A 29 9.73 9.30 -8.95
N VAL A 30 10.23 8.68 -7.89
CA VAL A 30 11.65 8.26 -7.78
C VAL A 30 12.02 7.31 -8.92
N ILE A 31 11.19 6.29 -9.16
CA ILE A 31 11.37 5.33 -10.24
C ILE A 31 11.36 6.01 -11.60
N SER A 32 10.38 6.88 -11.84
CA SER A 32 10.25 7.59 -13.12
C SER A 32 11.45 8.47 -13.40
N ALA A 33 11.96 9.17 -12.38
CA ALA A 33 13.17 9.98 -12.50
C ALA A 33 14.42 9.14 -12.83
N LYS A 34 14.57 7.98 -12.18
CA LYS A 34 15.67 7.04 -12.44
C LYS A 34 15.65 6.47 -13.86
N LEU A 35 14.46 6.08 -14.34
CA LEU A 35 14.29 5.60 -15.71
C LEU A 35 14.60 6.69 -16.73
N ALA A 36 14.14 7.92 -16.47
CA ALA A 36 14.40 9.06 -17.36
C ALA A 36 15.89 9.45 -17.42
N SER A 37 16.64 9.28 -16.33
CA SER A 37 18.07 9.60 -16.27
C SER A 37 18.98 8.43 -16.70
N GLY A 38 18.43 7.22 -16.86
CA GLY A 38 19.21 5.99 -17.05
C GLY A 38 19.96 5.53 -15.80
N ASP A 39 19.67 6.10 -14.63
CA ASP A 39 20.25 5.67 -13.35
C ASP A 39 19.45 4.52 -12.74
N HIS A 40 19.84 3.29 -13.08
CA HIS A 40 19.20 2.08 -12.56
C HIS A 40 19.70 1.68 -11.17
N LYS A 41 20.55 2.48 -10.51
CA LYS A 41 21.13 2.09 -9.22
C LYS A 41 20.04 1.92 -8.16
N GLY A 42 19.92 0.69 -7.65
CA GLY A 42 18.95 0.34 -6.61
C GLY A 42 17.49 0.41 -7.04
N ILE A 43 17.19 0.49 -8.34
CA ILE A 43 15.82 0.66 -8.84
C ILE A 43 14.89 -0.51 -8.43
N THR A 44 15.44 -1.72 -8.33
CA THR A 44 14.72 -2.90 -7.84
C THR A 44 14.17 -2.71 -6.41
N PHE A 45 14.89 -1.99 -5.55
CA PHE A 45 14.41 -1.69 -4.20
C PHE A 45 13.32 -0.62 -4.20
N ASP A 46 13.39 0.34 -5.13
CA ASP A 46 12.31 1.30 -5.31
C ASP A 46 11.04 0.62 -5.84
N TYR A 47 11.17 -0.32 -6.79
CA TYR A 47 10.06 -1.16 -7.25
C TYR A 47 9.44 -1.95 -6.10
N MET A 48 10.27 -2.62 -5.29
CA MET A 48 9.83 -3.35 -4.12
C MET A 48 9.04 -2.45 -3.15
N ALA A 49 9.60 -1.30 -2.79
CA ALA A 49 8.96 -0.36 -1.86
C ALA A 49 7.64 0.19 -2.41
N CYS A 50 7.58 0.46 -3.72
CA CYS A 50 6.37 0.91 -4.39
C CYS A 50 5.27 -0.16 -4.35
N LEU A 51 5.58 -1.41 -4.72
CA LEU A 51 4.62 -2.51 -4.73
C LEU A 51 4.09 -2.84 -3.32
N ILE A 52 4.96 -2.84 -2.31
CA ILE A 52 4.53 -3.01 -0.90
C ILE A 52 3.56 -1.88 -0.51
N SER A 53 3.90 -0.64 -0.85
CA SER A 53 3.08 0.52 -0.52
C SER A 53 1.71 0.45 -1.22
N LEU A 54 1.66 -0.03 -2.47
CA LEU A 54 0.42 -0.26 -3.20
C LEU A 54 -0.45 -1.36 -2.58
N ALA A 55 0.17 -2.48 -2.17
CA ALA A 55 -0.54 -3.57 -1.50
C ALA A 55 -1.20 -3.09 -0.18
N PHE A 56 -0.46 -2.35 0.65
CA PHE A 56 -1.01 -1.77 1.87
C PHE A 56 -2.05 -0.68 1.60
N THR A 57 -1.85 0.14 0.56
CA THR A 57 -2.83 1.14 0.13
C THR A 57 -4.15 0.48 -0.21
N PHE A 58 -4.13 -0.59 -1.01
CA PHE A 58 -5.34 -1.31 -1.40
C PHE A 58 -6.07 -1.90 -0.18
N GLU A 59 -5.36 -2.62 0.70
CA GLU A 59 -6.00 -3.19 1.90
C GLU A 59 -6.58 -2.10 2.81
N ALA A 60 -5.87 -0.99 3.00
CA ALA A 60 -6.36 0.14 3.80
C ALA A 60 -7.58 0.83 3.16
N ARG A 61 -7.64 0.94 1.83
CA ARG A 61 -8.81 1.43 1.08
C ARG A 61 -10.02 0.49 1.26
N ILE A 62 -9.81 -0.83 1.19
CA ILE A 62 -10.86 -1.83 1.47
C ILE A 62 -11.36 -1.71 2.92
N ASN A 63 -10.45 -1.59 3.90
CA ASN A 63 -10.83 -1.37 5.30
C ASN A 63 -11.65 -0.09 5.50
N PHE A 64 -11.31 1.00 4.79
CA PHE A 64 -12.08 2.23 4.82
C PHE A 64 -13.49 2.03 4.24
N LEU A 65 -13.61 1.41 3.06
CA LEU A 65 -14.91 1.13 2.43
C LEU A 65 -15.77 0.22 3.31
N GLY A 66 -15.16 -0.83 3.86
CA GLY A 66 -15.79 -1.73 4.82
C GLY A 66 -16.36 -0.95 6.01
N HIS A 67 -15.55 -0.12 6.66
CA HIS A 67 -16.02 0.71 7.78
C HIS A 67 -17.16 1.67 7.37
N LYS A 68 -17.17 2.20 6.15
CA LYS A 68 -18.15 3.19 5.69
C LYS A 68 -19.45 2.57 5.15
N ARG A 69 -19.42 1.33 4.65
CA ARG A 69 -20.53 0.76 3.87
C ARG A 69 -20.98 -0.62 4.34
N VAL A 70 -20.12 -1.40 4.99
CA VAL A 70 -20.46 -2.74 5.43
C VAL A 70 -20.97 -2.71 6.87
N LYS A 71 -22.19 -3.20 7.08
CA LYS A 71 -22.80 -3.26 8.41
C LYS A 71 -22.11 -4.33 9.25
N GLY A 72 -21.56 -3.93 10.41
CA GLY A 72 -20.88 -4.87 11.32
C GLY A 72 -19.48 -5.25 10.84
N TRP A 73 -18.85 -4.40 10.03
CA TRP A 73 -17.52 -4.60 9.47
C TRP A 73 -16.50 -5.14 10.47
N LYS A 74 -15.83 -6.22 10.09
CA LYS A 74 -14.74 -6.84 10.86
C LYS A 74 -13.42 -6.58 10.15
N GLU A 75 -12.70 -5.57 10.61
CA GLU A 75 -11.40 -5.18 10.04
C GLU A 75 -10.36 -6.32 10.08
N ARG A 76 -10.40 -7.18 11.10
CA ARG A 76 -9.49 -8.34 11.22
C ARG A 76 -10.13 -9.62 10.70
N GLN A 77 -10.13 -9.77 9.38
CA GLN A 77 -10.54 -11.00 8.70
C GLN A 77 -9.58 -11.31 7.54
N PRO A 78 -9.61 -12.53 6.98
CA PRO A 78 -8.76 -12.89 5.83
C PRO A 78 -8.92 -11.91 4.67
N PHE A 79 -7.84 -11.69 3.92
CA PHE A 79 -7.76 -10.68 2.86
C PHE A 79 -8.87 -10.87 1.79
N ASN A 80 -9.09 -12.09 1.32
CA ASN A 80 -10.10 -12.38 0.30
C ASN A 80 -11.51 -12.10 0.82
N ASP A 81 -11.80 -12.51 2.07
CA ASP A 81 -13.10 -12.29 2.72
C ASP A 81 -13.43 -10.79 2.83
N LYS A 82 -12.43 -9.95 3.16
CA LYS A 82 -12.60 -8.48 3.16
C LYS A 82 -13.04 -7.93 1.82
N ILE A 83 -12.36 -8.37 0.76
CA ILE A 83 -12.61 -7.88 -0.59
C ILE A 83 -13.99 -8.35 -1.04
N GLU A 84 -14.29 -9.64 -0.88
CA GLU A 84 -15.58 -10.21 -1.25
C GLU A 84 -16.74 -9.49 -0.55
N GLU A 85 -16.63 -9.25 0.76
CA GLU A 85 -17.68 -8.58 1.53
C GLU A 85 -17.91 -7.12 1.07
N VAL A 86 -16.84 -6.37 0.82
CA VAL A 86 -16.92 -5.00 0.30
C VAL A 86 -17.50 -4.99 -1.12
N LEU A 87 -16.97 -5.81 -2.02
CA LEU A 87 -17.43 -5.85 -3.41
C LEU A 87 -18.87 -6.32 -3.53
N ALA A 88 -19.29 -7.31 -2.74
CA ALA A 88 -20.69 -7.75 -2.66
C ALA A 88 -21.61 -6.62 -2.16
N THR A 89 -21.17 -5.87 -1.15
CA THR A 89 -21.92 -4.71 -0.64
C THR A 89 -22.08 -3.62 -1.70
N LEU A 90 -21.05 -3.41 -2.52
CA LEU A 90 -21.04 -2.45 -3.62
C LEU A 90 -21.64 -3.01 -4.93
N LYS A 91 -22.07 -4.29 -4.94
CA LYS A 91 -22.62 -5.01 -6.10
C LYS A 91 -21.65 -5.06 -7.29
N VAL A 92 -20.36 -5.16 -7.01
CA VAL A 92 -19.30 -5.34 -8.01
C VAL A 92 -19.10 -6.83 -8.26
N ILE A 93 -19.00 -7.22 -9.54
CA ILE A 93 -18.59 -8.55 -9.97
C ILE A 93 -17.22 -8.41 -10.63
N PRO A 94 -16.12 -8.56 -9.87
CA PRO A 94 -14.78 -8.38 -10.40
C PRO A 94 -14.38 -9.58 -11.29
N ASP A 95 -13.58 -9.32 -12.32
CA ASP A 95 -12.84 -10.36 -13.03
C ASP A 95 -11.35 -10.30 -12.64
N PHE A 96 -10.96 -11.15 -11.68
CA PHE A 96 -9.59 -11.21 -11.17
C PHE A 96 -8.57 -11.79 -12.18
N GLN A 97 -9.00 -12.19 -13.38
CA GLN A 97 -8.09 -12.66 -14.44
C GLN A 97 -7.64 -11.54 -15.38
N VAL A 98 -8.28 -10.37 -15.30
CA VAL A 98 -7.99 -9.24 -16.19
C VAL A 98 -7.80 -7.94 -15.40
N ARG A 99 -7.05 -7.00 -16.00
CA ARG A 99 -6.88 -5.68 -15.42
C ARG A 99 -8.22 -4.91 -15.40
N PRO A 100 -8.49 -4.11 -14.35
CA PRO A 100 -7.55 -3.78 -13.27
C PRO A 100 -7.53 -4.78 -12.10
N TYR A 101 -8.52 -5.66 -11.97
CA TYR A 101 -8.68 -6.52 -10.78
C TYR A 101 -7.60 -7.59 -10.63
N SER A 102 -6.98 -8.05 -11.71
CA SER A 102 -5.85 -9.00 -11.66
C SER A 102 -4.64 -8.46 -10.88
N SER A 103 -4.47 -7.14 -10.81
CA SER A 103 -3.38 -6.51 -10.04
C SER A 103 -3.54 -6.69 -8.53
N ILE A 104 -4.76 -6.98 -8.04
CA ILE A 104 -5.01 -7.26 -6.62
C ILE A 104 -4.33 -8.56 -6.20
N GLU A 105 -4.51 -9.63 -6.99
CA GLU A 105 -3.92 -10.94 -6.67
C GLU A 105 -2.39 -10.87 -6.77
N MET A 106 -1.86 -10.20 -7.79
CA MET A 106 -0.41 -9.98 -7.92
C MET A 106 0.16 -9.26 -6.68
N LEU A 107 -0.46 -8.15 -6.25
CA LEU A 107 0.01 -7.39 -5.08
C LEU A 107 -0.11 -8.20 -3.78
N LYS A 108 -1.19 -8.97 -3.64
CA LYS A 108 -1.40 -9.87 -2.49
C LYS A 108 -0.29 -10.92 -2.43
N THR A 109 -0.06 -11.64 -3.52
CA THR A 109 0.97 -12.69 -3.57
C THR A 109 2.35 -12.11 -3.31
N PHE A 110 2.70 -10.99 -3.95
CA PHE A 110 3.98 -10.31 -3.71
C PHE A 110 4.17 -9.93 -2.22
N ARG A 111 3.15 -9.30 -1.62
CA ARG A 111 3.18 -8.90 -0.20
C ARG A 111 3.32 -10.12 0.70
N ASP A 112 2.61 -11.21 0.42
CA ASP A 112 2.69 -12.45 1.19
C ASP A 112 4.06 -13.12 1.03
N THR A 113 4.65 -13.14 -0.17
CA THR A 113 6.01 -13.64 -0.43
C THR A 113 7.05 -12.92 0.43
N LEU A 114 6.95 -11.59 0.54
CA LEU A 114 7.87 -10.82 1.39
C LEU A 114 7.57 -10.97 2.89
N ALA A 115 6.31 -10.90 3.28
CA ALA A 115 5.91 -10.97 4.70
C ALA A 115 6.18 -12.36 5.32
N HIS A 116 6.13 -13.41 4.50
CA HIS A 116 6.41 -14.78 4.90
C HIS A 116 7.75 -15.30 4.38
N GLY A 117 8.65 -14.41 3.95
CA GLY A 117 9.95 -14.76 3.39
C GLY A 117 10.72 -15.71 4.31
N LYS A 118 10.79 -16.98 3.92
CA LYS A 118 11.59 -18.00 4.61
C LYS A 118 12.97 -18.05 3.95
N PRO A 119 14.04 -18.35 4.71
CA PRO A 119 15.32 -18.70 4.10
C PRO A 119 15.12 -19.83 3.09
N VAL A 120 15.68 -19.67 1.90
CA VAL A 120 15.68 -20.67 0.84
C VAL A 120 17.13 -21.11 0.63
N GLU A 121 17.40 -22.39 0.87
CA GLU A 121 18.69 -23.02 0.59
C GLU A 121 18.48 -24.03 -0.54
N VAL A 122 19.02 -23.73 -1.72
CA VAL A 122 18.91 -24.60 -2.90
C VAL A 122 20.28 -25.18 -3.20
N GLN A 123 20.38 -26.52 -3.19
CA GLN A 123 21.50 -27.24 -3.79
C GLN A 123 21.05 -27.73 -5.16
N PHE A 124 21.85 -27.48 -6.18
CA PHE A 124 21.59 -27.92 -7.54
C PHE A 124 22.85 -28.52 -8.14
N ASP A 125 22.66 -29.54 -8.97
CA ASP A 125 23.67 -30.20 -9.78
C ASP A 125 23.03 -30.39 -11.16
N GLU A 126 23.44 -29.56 -12.12
CA GLU A 126 22.82 -29.50 -13.45
C GLU A 126 23.88 -29.61 -14.54
N GLU A 127 23.61 -30.47 -15.52
CA GLU A 127 24.37 -30.50 -16.77
C GLU A 127 23.85 -29.40 -17.69
N VAL A 128 24.66 -28.36 -17.89
CA VAL A 128 24.33 -27.23 -18.76
C VAL A 128 25.14 -27.30 -20.05
N VAL A 129 24.47 -27.10 -21.19
CA VAL A 129 25.12 -26.90 -22.48
C VAL A 129 25.18 -25.41 -22.74
N LEU A 130 26.38 -24.84 -22.65
CA LEU A 130 26.62 -23.41 -22.82
C LEU A 130 27.63 -23.17 -23.96
N PRO A 131 27.54 -22.03 -24.65
CA PRO A 131 28.64 -21.53 -25.48
C PRO A 131 29.95 -21.43 -24.68
N ALA A 132 31.09 -21.66 -25.34
CA ALA A 132 32.40 -21.68 -24.66
C ALA A 132 32.76 -20.34 -23.98
N ASP A 133 32.23 -19.22 -24.48
CA ASP A 133 32.40 -17.88 -23.92
C ASP A 133 31.42 -17.56 -22.77
N ALA A 134 30.47 -18.45 -22.47
CA ALA A 134 29.51 -18.33 -21.38
C ALA A 134 29.87 -19.20 -20.15
N ILE A 135 31.09 -19.74 -20.09
CA ILE A 135 31.52 -20.64 -19.01
C ILE A 135 31.56 -19.95 -17.63
N ASP A 136 31.78 -18.63 -17.61
CA ASP A 136 31.76 -17.79 -16.40
C ASP A 136 30.34 -17.36 -16.01
N ARG A 137 29.32 -18.12 -16.41
CA ARG A 137 27.93 -17.86 -16.04
C ARG A 137 27.82 -17.76 -14.51
N ARG A 138 27.23 -16.65 -14.04
CA ARG A 138 26.93 -16.46 -12.63
C ARG A 138 25.67 -17.23 -12.26
N ILE A 139 25.67 -17.77 -11.04
CA ILE A 139 24.48 -18.35 -10.42
C ILE A 139 23.46 -17.22 -10.21
N ASP A 140 22.21 -17.49 -10.55
CA ASP A 140 21.10 -16.62 -10.21
C ASP A 140 20.85 -16.68 -8.70
N LEU A 141 20.95 -15.52 -8.05
CA LEU A 141 20.76 -15.38 -6.61
C LEU A 141 19.42 -14.71 -6.27
N ASP A 142 18.60 -14.44 -7.28
CA ASP A 142 17.33 -13.77 -7.08
C ASP A 142 16.33 -14.70 -6.40
N GLY A 143 15.57 -14.14 -5.45
CA GLY A 143 14.43 -14.82 -4.87
C GLY A 143 13.18 -14.65 -5.72
N GLU A 144 12.15 -15.45 -5.44
CA GLU A 144 10.85 -15.36 -6.14
C GLU A 144 10.28 -13.93 -6.18
N TRP A 145 10.52 -13.13 -5.13
CA TRP A 145 10.08 -11.74 -5.04
C TRP A 145 10.66 -10.84 -6.14
N ALA A 146 11.84 -11.16 -6.68
CA ALA A 146 12.54 -10.32 -7.66
C ALA A 146 11.76 -10.24 -8.98
N ALA A 147 11.11 -11.33 -9.39
CA ALA A 147 10.31 -11.40 -10.61
C ALA A 147 9.09 -10.43 -10.59
N TYR A 148 8.67 -9.98 -9.40
CA TYR A 148 7.61 -8.98 -9.27
C TYR A 148 8.14 -7.55 -9.44
N CYS A 149 9.40 -7.31 -9.09
CA CYS A 149 10.05 -6.00 -9.06
C CYS A 149 10.46 -5.54 -10.47
N GLU A 150 9.45 -5.42 -11.34
CA GLU A 150 9.59 -5.01 -12.74
C GLU A 150 8.84 -3.70 -13.00
N HIS A 151 9.33 -2.93 -13.97
CA HIS A 151 8.73 -1.66 -14.36
C HIS A 151 7.24 -1.80 -14.68
N GLU A 152 6.88 -2.75 -15.53
CA GLU A 152 5.49 -2.93 -15.96
C GLU A 152 4.57 -3.26 -14.78
N ASN A 153 5.02 -4.13 -13.87
CA ASN A 153 4.23 -4.51 -12.69
C ASN A 153 3.91 -3.30 -11.81
N VAL A 154 4.90 -2.44 -11.58
CA VAL A 154 4.74 -1.25 -10.74
C VAL A 154 3.77 -0.25 -11.37
N PHE A 155 3.96 0.09 -12.65
CA PHE A 155 3.14 1.09 -13.32
C PHE A 155 1.71 0.59 -13.55
N ASN A 156 1.56 -0.69 -13.90
CA ASN A 156 0.24 -1.31 -14.06
C ASN A 156 -0.49 -1.37 -12.73
N ALA A 157 0.15 -1.85 -11.66
CA ALA A 157 -0.48 -1.92 -10.35
C ALA A 157 -0.86 -0.54 -9.81
N HIS A 158 -0.02 0.47 -9.98
CA HIS A 158 -0.35 1.84 -9.56
C HIS A 158 -1.61 2.35 -10.28
N ALA A 159 -1.64 2.23 -11.61
CA ALA A 159 -2.79 2.66 -12.42
C ALA A 159 -4.07 1.88 -12.06
N ASP A 160 -3.95 0.57 -11.87
CA ASP A 160 -5.07 -0.32 -11.60
C ASP A 160 -5.67 -0.07 -10.21
N ILE A 161 -4.84 0.09 -9.18
CA ILE A 161 -5.29 0.37 -7.80
C ILE A 161 -5.98 1.73 -7.70
N ASP A 162 -5.55 2.72 -8.47
CA ASP A 162 -6.24 4.00 -8.56
C ASP A 162 -7.54 3.94 -9.37
N ALA A 163 -7.59 3.13 -10.44
CA ALA A 163 -8.81 2.91 -11.20
C ALA A 163 -9.88 2.21 -10.36
N ILE A 164 -9.50 1.13 -9.67
CA ILE A 164 -10.37 0.39 -8.74
C ILE A 164 -10.86 1.34 -7.63
N TRP A 165 -9.97 2.13 -7.03
CA TRP A 165 -10.38 3.04 -5.96
C TRP A 165 -11.45 4.05 -6.41
N LYS A 166 -11.26 4.65 -7.59
CA LYS A 166 -12.25 5.58 -8.17
C LYS A 166 -13.59 4.89 -8.43
N GLU A 167 -13.56 3.69 -9.00
CA GLU A 167 -14.76 2.88 -9.24
C GLU A 167 -15.50 2.58 -7.93
N LEU A 168 -14.79 2.08 -6.91
CA LEU A 168 -15.39 1.70 -5.64
C LEU A 168 -15.94 2.89 -4.85
N LEU A 169 -15.30 4.06 -4.91
CA LEU A 169 -15.84 5.30 -4.34
C LEU A 169 -17.14 5.70 -5.02
N GLN A 170 -17.17 5.67 -6.36
CA GLN A 170 -18.35 6.01 -7.13
C GLN A 170 -19.53 5.07 -6.80
N LEU A 171 -19.30 3.76 -6.83
CA LEU A 171 -20.31 2.76 -6.49
C LEU A 171 -20.72 2.82 -5.02
N GLY A 172 -19.78 3.20 -4.15
CA GLY A 172 -20.03 3.48 -2.74
C GLY A 172 -20.78 4.78 -2.48
N SER A 173 -21.05 5.62 -3.49
CA SER A 173 -21.59 6.98 -3.29
C SER A 173 -20.81 7.73 -2.21
N LEU A 174 -19.48 7.69 -2.31
CA LEU A 174 -18.55 8.39 -1.42
C LEU A 174 -17.85 9.48 -2.22
N ASP A 175 -17.91 10.69 -1.70
CA ASP A 175 -17.16 11.80 -2.27
C ASP A 175 -15.70 11.77 -1.81
N LEU A 176 -14.80 12.28 -2.66
CA LEU A 176 -13.36 12.30 -2.35
C LEU A 176 -13.05 13.05 -1.04
N TYR A 177 -13.82 14.09 -0.69
CA TYR A 177 -13.58 14.82 0.55
C TYR A 177 -13.85 13.97 1.80
N GLU A 178 -14.70 12.94 1.70
CA GLU A 178 -15.00 12.03 2.81
C GLU A 178 -13.86 11.08 3.11
N THR A 179 -12.90 10.96 2.18
CA THR A 179 -11.73 10.10 2.29
C THR A 179 -10.53 10.82 2.89
N ILE A 180 -10.59 12.14 3.11
CA ILE A 180 -9.44 12.96 3.55
C ILE A 180 -9.33 12.95 5.08
N THR A 181 -8.12 12.81 5.62
CA THR A 181 -7.86 12.98 7.07
C THR A 181 -8.24 14.41 7.48
N HIS A 182 -9.15 14.56 8.45
CA HIS A 182 -9.66 15.87 8.87
C HIS A 182 -10.03 15.89 10.36
N GLY A 183 -10.22 17.08 10.94
CA GLY A 183 -10.64 17.22 12.33
C GLY A 183 -10.85 18.67 12.72
N SER A 184 -11.41 18.89 13.90
CA SER A 184 -11.49 20.21 14.51
C SER A 184 -11.19 20.14 15.99
N SER A 185 -10.57 21.19 16.52
CA SER A 185 -10.33 21.31 17.96
C SER A 185 -10.44 22.75 18.42
N GLY A 186 -10.71 22.92 19.71
CA GLY A 186 -10.80 24.21 20.39
C GLY A 186 -10.16 24.15 21.77
N LEU A 187 -9.63 25.29 22.19
CA LEU A 187 -9.11 25.51 23.53
C LEU A 187 -10.06 26.41 24.31
N THR A 188 -10.48 25.95 25.49
CA THR A 188 -11.25 26.73 26.45
C THR A 188 -10.34 27.10 27.60
N PHE A 189 -10.05 28.39 27.76
CA PHE A 189 -9.29 28.89 28.92
C PHE A 189 -9.99 28.53 30.24
N ILE A 190 -9.22 28.15 31.25
CA ILE A 190 -9.72 27.88 32.61
C ILE A 190 -9.15 28.92 33.57
N GLU A 191 -7.82 28.98 33.72
CA GLU A 191 -7.16 29.90 34.63
C GLU A 191 -5.69 30.11 34.28
N THR A 192 -5.09 31.09 34.93
CA THR A 192 -3.65 31.33 34.92
C THR A 192 -3.08 31.10 36.32
N PHE A 193 -1.95 30.42 36.44
CA PHE A 193 -1.33 30.06 37.72
C PHE A 193 0.21 30.14 37.66
N VAL A 194 0.85 30.23 38.83
CA VAL A 194 2.31 30.16 38.98
C VAL A 194 2.63 28.97 39.87
N ASP A 195 3.60 28.14 39.51
CA ASP A 195 4.02 27.04 40.38
C ASP A 195 4.49 27.60 41.73
N ALA A 196 4.10 26.95 42.83
CA ALA A 196 4.68 27.26 44.14
C ALA A 196 6.19 26.99 44.09
N LYS A 197 7.01 27.96 44.50
CA LYS A 197 8.46 27.77 44.64
C LYS A 197 8.70 26.65 45.66
N THR A 198 9.17 25.50 45.20
CA THR A 198 9.81 24.46 46.06
C THR A 198 11.09 24.98 46.68
#